data_AF-A0A7S1RYI4-F1
#
_entry.id   AF-A0A7S1RYI4-F1
#
_cell.length_a   1.000
_cell.length_b   1.000
_cell.length_c   1.000
_cell.angle_alpha   90.00
_cell.angle_beta   90.00
_cell.angle_gamma   90.00
#
_symmetry.space_group_name_H-M   'P 1'
#
loop_
_entity.id
_entity.type
_entity.pdbx_description
1 polymer ?
#
loop_
_entity_poly.entity_id
_entity_poly.type
_entity_poly.pdbx_seq_one_letter_code
_entity_poly.pdbx_strand_id
1 'polypeptide(L)'
;KLGAAGAPAGPPPPGAMASASLLAAVFGTCDCRGFFDCTLPIDSYGGVFVWLALMAYMLKTLNTVCDCYFVPSLEAIVDRLRLPNDVASVTFIALGSSAPRICVSFVATFLIVDASGVGAIIGSGIFNVLAIVGLTGLVACKDRHSLRIWWYPLLRDSFFYLAALSEVLLILADEVVEWYEGLALLATYCLYGLCMRYGQRLLHSGQ
;
A
#
# COMPACT_ATOMS: atom_id res chain seq x y z
N LYS A 1 38.14 24.33 -6.72
CA LYS A 1 39.30 23.42 -6.66
C LYS A 1 38.95 22.18 -7.49
N LEU A 2 39.44 22.12 -8.73
CA LEU A 2 39.35 20.93 -9.59
C LEU A 2 40.29 19.84 -9.05
N GLY A 3 39.87 18.57 -9.14
CA GLY A 3 40.78 17.43 -9.20
C GLY A 3 40.57 16.32 -8.15
N ALA A 4 39.55 15.47 -8.35
CA ALA A 4 39.68 14.01 -8.30
C ALA A 4 38.35 13.39 -8.77
N ALA A 5 38.36 12.93 -10.01
CA ALA A 5 37.31 12.12 -10.62
C ALA A 5 37.40 10.68 -10.10
N GLY A 6 36.25 10.01 -10.02
CA GLY A 6 36.15 8.56 -10.21
C GLY A 6 36.53 7.68 -9.02
N ALA A 7 35.60 7.48 -8.09
CA ALA A 7 35.47 6.22 -7.38
C ALA A 7 33.98 5.92 -7.19
N PRO A 8 33.44 4.78 -7.67
CA PRO A 8 32.08 4.40 -7.33
C PRO A 8 32.03 4.22 -5.81
N ALA A 9 30.99 4.77 -5.17
CA ALA A 9 30.68 4.44 -3.79
C ALA A 9 30.64 2.90 -3.69
N GLY A 10 31.67 2.32 -3.07
CA GLY A 10 31.81 0.88 -2.96
C GLY A 10 30.60 0.29 -2.25
N PRO A 11 30.20 -0.95 -2.58
CA PRO A 11 29.06 -1.58 -1.94
C PRO A 11 29.25 -1.58 -0.42
N PRO A 12 28.19 -1.33 0.37
CA PRO A 12 28.28 -1.44 1.82
C PRO A 12 28.80 -2.84 2.20
N PRO A 13 29.57 -2.97 3.30
CA PRO A 13 30.19 -4.22 3.68
C PRO A 13 29.14 -5.34 3.82
N PRO A 14 29.37 -6.53 3.26
CA PRO A 14 28.44 -7.65 3.34
C PRO A 14 28.42 -8.17 4.78
N GLY A 15 27.34 -7.89 5.51
CA GLY A 15 27.16 -8.46 6.86
C GLY A 15 26.48 -7.60 7.91
N ALA A 16 26.12 -6.34 7.64
CA ALA A 16 25.50 -5.51 8.68
C ALA A 16 23.98 -5.72 8.87
N MET A 17 23.25 -6.18 7.83
CA MET A 17 21.80 -6.42 7.92
C MET A 17 21.40 -7.90 7.90
N ALA A 18 22.30 -8.82 7.54
CA ALA A 18 21.98 -10.24 7.34
C ALA A 18 22.11 -11.12 8.59
N SER A 19 22.77 -10.65 9.66
CA SER A 19 23.10 -11.48 10.83
C SER A 19 21.98 -11.65 11.86
N ALA A 20 20.85 -10.96 11.70
CA ALA A 20 19.75 -10.98 12.69
C ALA A 20 18.39 -11.42 12.12
N SER A 21 18.33 -11.91 10.88
CA SER A 21 17.06 -12.31 10.26
C SER A 21 16.84 -13.82 10.40
N LEU A 22 15.67 -14.22 10.88
CA LEU A 22 15.20 -15.62 10.96
C LEU A 22 15.39 -16.40 9.65
N LEU A 23 15.32 -15.69 8.51
CA LEU A 23 15.59 -16.22 7.18
C LEU A 23 17.04 -16.69 6.98
N ALA A 24 18.03 -15.97 7.51
CA ALA A 24 19.44 -16.37 7.41
C ALA A 24 19.74 -17.62 8.26
N ALA A 25 19.03 -17.77 9.38
CA ALA A 25 19.15 -18.94 10.26
C ALA A 25 18.51 -20.22 9.66
N VAL A 26 17.44 -20.07 8.86
CA VAL A 26 16.70 -21.20 8.27
C VAL A 26 17.23 -21.58 6.89
N PHE A 27 17.65 -20.60 6.07
CA PHE A 27 17.96 -20.81 4.64
C PHE A 27 19.42 -20.54 4.26
N GLY A 28 20.27 -20.21 5.24
CA GLY A 28 21.70 -19.94 5.04
C GLY A 28 22.01 -18.47 4.75
N THR A 29 23.30 -18.13 4.72
CA THR A 29 23.78 -16.77 4.47
C THR A 29 23.49 -16.34 3.03
N CYS A 30 22.88 -15.17 2.87
CA CYS A 30 22.60 -14.59 1.56
C CYS A 30 23.89 -14.00 0.97
N ASP A 31 24.28 -14.41 -0.23
CA ASP A 31 25.39 -13.80 -0.97
C ASP A 31 24.79 -12.78 -1.95
N CYS A 32 24.97 -11.49 -1.65
CA CYS A 32 24.41 -10.39 -2.44
C CYS A 32 25.53 -9.71 -3.23
N ARG A 33 25.49 -9.84 -4.56
CA ARG A 33 26.47 -9.24 -5.47
C ARG A 33 26.00 -7.90 -6.07
N GLY A 34 24.78 -7.46 -5.73
CA GLY A 34 24.16 -6.19 -6.14
C GLY A 34 22.81 -5.95 -5.44
N PHE A 35 22.12 -4.86 -5.80
CA PHE A 35 20.82 -4.46 -5.20
C PHE A 35 19.66 -5.44 -5.51
N PHE A 36 19.70 -6.08 -6.69
CA PHE A 36 18.70 -7.09 -7.11
C PHE A 36 19.23 -8.54 -7.12
N ASP A 37 20.56 -8.74 -7.00
CA ASP A 37 21.20 -10.06 -7.08
C ASP A 37 21.58 -10.57 -5.69
N CYS A 38 20.57 -10.97 -4.92
CA CYS A 38 20.72 -11.73 -3.70
C CYS A 38 20.28 -13.17 -3.96
N THR A 39 21.25 -14.05 -4.20
CA THR A 39 20.99 -15.47 -4.49
C THR A 39 21.19 -16.31 -3.24
N LEU A 40 20.14 -17.03 -2.82
CA LEU A 40 20.26 -18.09 -1.82
C LEU A 40 20.63 -19.42 -2.50
N PRO A 41 21.32 -20.35 -1.80
CA PRO A 41 21.64 -21.68 -2.33
C PRO A 41 20.40 -22.50 -2.75
N ILE A 42 19.21 -22.13 -2.25
CA ILE A 42 17.91 -22.72 -2.61
C ILE A 42 17.42 -22.28 -4.01
N ASP A 43 17.85 -21.12 -4.51
CA ASP A 43 17.41 -20.64 -5.84
C ASP A 43 17.96 -21.52 -6.97
N SER A 44 19.12 -22.14 -6.75
CA SER A 44 19.75 -23.06 -7.71
C SER A 44 18.99 -24.39 -7.90
N TYR A 45 18.01 -24.71 -7.05
CA TYR A 45 17.22 -25.96 -7.10
C TYR A 45 15.71 -25.69 -7.25
N GLY A 46 15.32 -24.62 -7.95
CA GLY A 46 13.90 -24.34 -8.21
C GLY A 46 13.16 -23.73 -7.03
N GLY A 47 13.87 -22.94 -6.20
CA GLY A 47 13.35 -22.23 -5.03
C GLY A 47 12.15 -21.31 -5.31
N VAL A 48 11.87 -20.98 -6.58
CA VAL A 48 10.69 -20.22 -7.01
C VAL A 48 9.38 -20.82 -6.49
N PHE A 49 9.22 -22.15 -6.52
CA PHE A 49 8.00 -22.80 -6.01
C PHE A 49 7.85 -22.66 -4.49
N VAL A 50 8.97 -22.71 -3.76
CA VAL A 50 8.99 -22.52 -2.31
C VAL A 50 8.63 -21.08 -1.96
N TRP A 51 9.20 -20.10 -2.65
CA TRP A 51 8.86 -18.70 -2.48
C TRP A 51 7.39 -18.40 -2.83
N LEU A 52 6.86 -18.98 -3.90
CA LEU A 52 5.46 -18.83 -4.28
C LEU A 52 4.52 -19.45 -3.24
N ALA A 53 4.85 -20.64 -2.73
CA ALA A 53 4.09 -21.29 -1.67
C ALA A 53 4.14 -20.49 -0.35
N LEU A 54 5.30 -19.96 0.02
CA LEU A 54 5.48 -19.09 1.19
C LEU A 54 4.65 -17.80 1.04
N MET A 55 4.73 -17.14 -0.12
CA MET A 55 3.95 -15.95 -0.43
C MET A 55 2.44 -16.24 -0.31
N ALA A 56 1.96 -17.33 -0.92
CA ALA A 56 0.56 -17.73 -0.84
C ALA A 56 0.11 -18.06 0.61
N TYR A 57 0.98 -18.71 1.39
CA TYR A 57 0.72 -19.01 2.80
C TYR A 57 0.61 -17.75 3.65
N MET A 58 1.52 -16.78 3.46
CA MET A 58 1.50 -15.50 4.15
C MET A 58 0.27 -14.68 3.78
N LEU A 59 -0.10 -14.64 2.49
CA LEU A 59 -1.32 -13.96 2.01
C LEU A 59 -2.59 -14.58 2.61
N LYS A 60 -2.67 -15.92 2.64
CA LYS A 60 -3.80 -16.62 3.26
C LYS A 60 -3.91 -16.33 4.75
N THR A 61 -2.80 -16.38 5.47
CA THR A 61 -2.75 -16.11 6.91
C THR A 61 -3.18 -14.67 7.20
N LEU A 62 -2.66 -13.70 6.44
CA LEU A 62 -3.05 -12.30 6.57
C LEU A 62 -4.55 -12.11 6.32
N ASN A 63 -5.10 -12.71 5.26
CA ASN A 63 -6.52 -12.63 4.97
C ASN A 63 -7.37 -13.19 6.12
N THR A 64 -7.01 -14.36 6.64
CA THR A 64 -7.70 -14.96 7.79
C THR A 64 -7.60 -14.10 9.05
N VAL A 65 -6.44 -13.47 9.31
CA VAL A 65 -6.28 -12.57 10.46
C VAL A 65 -7.16 -11.33 10.31
N CYS A 66 -7.22 -10.75 9.11
CA CYS A 66 -8.07 -9.62 8.81
C CYS A 66 -9.57 -9.95 8.99
N ASP A 67 -10.03 -11.05 8.39
CA ASP A 67 -11.45 -11.41 8.38
C ASP A 67 -11.93 -11.93 9.75
N CYS A 68 -11.15 -12.79 10.41
CA CYS A 68 -11.62 -13.47 11.61
C CYS A 68 -11.30 -12.72 12.92
N TYR A 69 -10.30 -11.84 12.93
CA TYR A 69 -9.85 -11.20 14.17
C TYR A 69 -9.92 -9.67 14.09
N PHE A 70 -9.44 -9.08 12.99
CA PHE A 70 -9.32 -7.63 12.89
C PHE A 70 -10.68 -6.94 12.78
N VAL A 71 -11.53 -7.37 11.84
CA VAL A 71 -12.87 -6.77 11.65
C VAL A 71 -13.77 -6.93 12.88
N PRO A 72 -13.90 -8.12 13.51
CA PRO A 72 -14.72 -8.27 14.71
C PRO A 72 -14.21 -7.47 15.91
N SER A 73 -12.89 -7.27 16.02
CA SER A 73 -12.31 -6.44 17.08
C SER A 73 -12.70 -4.96 16.92
N LEU A 74 -12.78 -4.47 15.68
CA LEU A 74 -13.24 -3.11 15.40
C LEU A 74 -14.73 -2.94 15.71
N GLU A 75 -15.56 -3.93 15.36
CA GLU A 75 -16.99 -3.94 15.69
C GLU A 75 -17.20 -3.91 17.21
N ALA A 76 -16.47 -4.72 17.97
CA ALA A 76 -16.54 -4.72 19.43
C ALA A 76 -16.17 -3.37 20.05
N ILE A 77 -15.19 -2.66 19.48
CA ILE A 77 -14.82 -1.31 19.93
C ILE A 77 -15.95 -0.32 19.64
N VAL A 78 -16.52 -0.36 18.44
CA VAL A 78 -17.64 0.48 18.01
C VAL A 78 -18.86 0.31 18.93
N ASP A 79 -19.20 -0.93 19.26
CA ASP A 79 -20.31 -1.26 20.16
C ASP A 79 -20.12 -0.65 21.56
N ARG A 80 -18.87 -0.68 22.07
CA ARG A 80 -18.53 -0.09 23.36
C ARG A 80 -18.58 1.44 23.34
N LEU A 81 -18.24 2.06 22.22
CA LEU A 81 -18.31 3.51 22.04
C LEU A 81 -19.73 4.01 21.72
N ARG A 82 -20.72 3.12 21.55
CA ARG A 82 -22.12 3.45 21.19
C ARG A 82 -22.23 4.35 19.95
N LEU A 83 -21.36 4.10 18.97
CA LEU A 83 -21.40 4.84 17.72
C LEU A 83 -22.48 4.25 16.80
N PRO A 84 -23.18 5.09 16.02
CA PRO A 84 -24.09 4.60 15.00
C PRO A 84 -23.32 3.78 13.95
N ASN A 85 -23.85 2.61 13.59
CA ASN A 85 -23.21 1.64 12.69
C ASN A 85 -22.82 2.23 11.32
N ASP A 86 -23.60 3.20 10.84
CA ASP A 86 -23.34 3.88 9.57
C ASP A 86 -22.06 4.75 9.62
N VAL A 87 -21.78 5.39 10.76
CA VAL A 87 -20.58 6.23 10.92
C VAL A 87 -19.38 5.38 11.31
N ALA A 88 -19.63 4.33 12.10
CA ALA A 88 -18.60 3.43 12.57
C ALA A 88 -17.93 2.63 11.45
N SER A 89 -18.72 2.07 10.53
CA SER A 89 -18.20 1.34 9.37
C SER A 89 -17.38 2.24 8.44
N VAL A 90 -17.87 3.46 8.16
CA VAL A 90 -17.18 4.43 7.30
C VAL A 90 -15.86 4.91 7.91
N THR A 91 -15.76 4.95 9.24
CA THR A 91 -14.60 5.55 9.93
C THR A 91 -13.64 4.50 10.47
N PHE A 92 -14.08 3.64 11.39
CA PHE A 92 -13.19 2.71 12.11
C PHE A 92 -12.75 1.53 11.24
N ILE A 93 -13.66 0.97 10.44
CA ILE A 93 -13.31 -0.15 9.55
C ILE A 93 -12.39 0.33 8.42
N ALA A 94 -12.69 1.49 7.82
CA ALA A 94 -11.87 2.07 6.76
C ALA A 94 -10.47 2.51 7.25
N LEU A 95 -10.39 3.21 8.39
CA LEU A 95 -9.11 3.60 9.00
C LEU A 95 -8.32 2.38 9.48
N GLY A 96 -9.01 1.44 10.12
CA GLY A 96 -8.41 0.21 10.60
C GLY A 96 -7.74 -0.58 9.48
N SER A 97 -8.42 -0.79 8.36
CA SER A 97 -7.87 -1.53 7.21
C SER A 97 -6.64 -0.86 6.58
N SER A 98 -6.50 0.46 6.75
CA SER A 98 -5.39 1.23 6.17
C SER A 98 -4.22 1.41 7.13
N ALA A 99 -4.46 1.32 8.45
CA ALA A 99 -3.42 1.50 9.47
C ALA A 99 -2.22 0.54 9.34
N PRO A 100 -2.39 -0.78 9.11
CA PRO A 100 -1.26 -1.69 8.92
C PRO A 100 -0.38 -1.30 7.73
N ARG A 101 -0.99 -0.81 6.64
CA ARG A 101 -0.26 -0.36 5.45
C ARG A 101 0.58 0.87 5.74
N ILE A 102 0.03 1.84 6.47
CA ILE A 102 0.76 3.03 6.91
C ILE A 102 1.91 2.64 7.84
N CYS A 103 1.70 1.69 8.76
CA CYS A 103 2.76 1.20 9.65
C CYS A 103 3.90 0.52 8.87
N VAL A 104 3.58 -0.36 7.92
CA VAL A 104 4.60 -1.05 7.10
C VAL A 104 5.36 -0.04 6.23
N SER A 105 4.65 0.90 5.63
CA SER A 105 5.22 2.02 4.87
C SER A 105 6.16 2.87 5.73
N PHE A 106 5.72 3.24 6.93
CA PHE A 106 6.50 4.03 7.87
C PHE A 106 7.79 3.30 8.28
N VAL A 107 7.70 2.01 8.61
CA VAL A 107 8.86 1.17 8.92
C VAL A 107 9.81 1.10 7.73
N ALA A 108 9.29 0.88 6.51
CA ALA A 108 10.12 0.79 5.30
C ALA A 108 10.86 2.10 5.01
N THR A 109 10.20 3.25 5.16
CA THR A 109 10.80 4.56 4.87
C THR A 109 11.77 5.02 5.96
N PHE A 110 11.44 4.85 7.24
CA PHE A 110 12.25 5.40 8.34
C PHE A 110 13.26 4.42 8.93
N LEU A 111 12.98 3.12 8.97
CA LEU A 111 13.87 2.12 9.59
C LEU A 111 14.76 1.42 8.57
N ILE A 112 14.25 1.19 7.35
CA ILE A 112 14.99 0.46 6.31
C ILE A 112 15.76 1.42 5.37
N VAL A 113 15.50 2.74 5.43
CA VAL A 113 16.16 3.82 4.65
C VAL A 113 16.43 3.40 3.20
N ASP A 114 15.40 2.87 2.55
CA ASP A 114 15.45 2.49 1.15
C ASP A 114 14.57 3.42 0.31
N ALA A 115 15.16 4.05 -0.71
CA ALA A 115 14.42 4.83 -1.71
C ALA A 115 13.37 4.00 -2.46
N SER A 116 13.47 2.67 -2.42
CA SER A 116 12.48 1.73 -2.98
C SER A 116 11.15 1.71 -2.21
N GLY A 117 11.13 2.16 -0.95
CA GLY A 117 9.94 2.15 -0.10
C GLY A 117 8.79 2.97 -0.67
N VAL A 118 9.09 4.14 -1.25
CA VAL A 118 8.08 5.02 -1.88
C VAL A 118 7.41 4.34 -3.07
N GLY A 119 8.20 3.67 -3.92
CA GLY A 119 7.70 2.91 -5.07
C GLY A 119 6.81 1.73 -4.67
N ALA A 120 7.15 1.03 -3.58
CA ALA A 120 6.33 -0.06 -3.05
C ALA A 120 4.97 0.42 -2.53
N ILE A 121 4.92 1.60 -1.89
CA ILE A 121 3.67 2.19 -1.37
C ILE A 121 2.74 2.57 -2.52
N ILE A 122 3.25 3.29 -3.51
CA ILE A 122 2.49 3.74 -4.68
C ILE A 122 1.99 2.52 -5.47
N GLY A 123 2.88 1.56 -5.74
CA GLY A 123 2.56 0.33 -6.47
C GLY A 123 1.48 -0.50 -5.78
N SER A 124 1.54 -0.64 -4.45
CA SER A 124 0.51 -1.34 -3.68
C SER A 124 -0.85 -0.64 -3.75
N GLY A 125 -0.89 0.69 -3.70
CA GLY A 125 -2.11 1.47 -3.84
C GLY A 125 -2.78 1.29 -5.20
N ILE A 126 -2.00 1.41 -6.28
CA ILE A 126 -2.46 1.21 -7.66
C ILE A 126 -2.94 -0.23 -7.86
N PHE A 127 -2.15 -1.21 -7.44
CA PHE A 127 -2.54 -2.62 -7.54
C PHE A 127 -3.85 -2.89 -6.81
N ASN A 128 -4.03 -2.36 -5.60
CA ASN A 128 -5.24 -2.57 -4.83
C ASN A 128 -6.49 -2.02 -5.53
N VAL A 129 -6.43 -0.79 -6.05
CA VAL A 129 -7.56 -0.19 -6.79
C VAL A 129 -7.84 -0.97 -8.08
N LEU A 130 -6.82 -1.28 -8.89
CA LEU A 130 -7.01 -2.00 -10.15
C LEU A 130 -7.50 -3.44 -9.91
N ALA A 131 -6.90 -4.16 -8.97
CA ALA A 131 -7.25 -5.55 -8.67
C ALA A 131 -8.64 -5.64 -8.03
N ILE A 132 -8.93 -4.88 -6.96
CA ILE A 132 -10.23 -4.95 -6.30
C ILE A 132 -11.35 -4.49 -7.24
N VAL A 133 -11.23 -3.31 -7.85
CA VAL A 133 -12.29 -2.77 -8.73
C VAL A 133 -12.44 -3.63 -9.98
N GLY A 134 -11.32 -4.10 -10.56
CA GLY A 134 -11.33 -4.98 -11.72
C GLY A 134 -11.97 -6.34 -11.46
N LEU A 135 -11.55 -7.04 -10.41
CA LEU A 135 -12.11 -8.36 -10.05
C LEU A 135 -13.58 -8.25 -9.61
N THR A 136 -13.95 -7.24 -8.82
CA THR A 136 -15.34 -7.04 -8.41
C THR A 136 -16.25 -6.74 -9.60
N GLY A 137 -15.78 -5.94 -10.56
CA GLY A 137 -16.49 -5.72 -11.82
C GLY A 137 -16.69 -7.00 -12.64
N LEU A 138 -15.66 -7.84 -12.74
CA LEU A 138 -15.73 -9.11 -13.47
C LEU A 138 -16.68 -10.12 -12.79
N VAL A 139 -16.60 -10.26 -11.47
CA VAL A 139 -17.47 -11.17 -10.69
C VAL A 139 -18.92 -10.71 -10.76
N ALA A 140 -19.17 -9.41 -10.58
CA ALA A 140 -20.50 -8.84 -10.71
C ALA A 140 -21.14 -9.05 -12.09
N CYS A 141 -20.33 -8.94 -13.16
CA CYS A 141 -20.80 -9.19 -14.52
C CYS A 141 -21.19 -10.65 -14.75
N LYS A 142 -20.56 -11.59 -14.02
CA LYS A 142 -20.85 -13.03 -14.09
C LYS A 142 -22.13 -13.42 -13.35
N ASP A 143 -22.36 -12.85 -12.17
CA ASP A 143 -23.51 -13.23 -11.31
C ASP A 143 -24.83 -12.50 -11.65
N ARG A 144 -24.88 -11.75 -12.76
CA ARG A 144 -26.08 -11.02 -13.24
C ARG A 144 -26.71 -10.05 -12.22
N HIS A 145 -25.99 -9.73 -11.15
CA HIS A 145 -26.33 -8.67 -10.22
C HIS A 145 -26.01 -7.33 -10.88
N SER A 146 -27.04 -6.53 -11.19
CA SER A 146 -26.83 -5.20 -11.73
C SER A 146 -26.21 -4.30 -10.66
N LEU A 147 -24.89 -4.07 -10.70
CA LEU A 147 -24.34 -2.91 -10.01
C LEU A 147 -24.79 -1.66 -10.78
N ARG A 148 -25.79 -0.97 -10.22
CA ARG A 148 -26.18 0.36 -10.70
C ARG A 148 -25.13 1.35 -10.23
N ILE A 149 -24.05 1.48 -10.99
CA ILE A 149 -23.00 2.47 -10.73
C ILE A 149 -23.53 3.83 -11.23
N TRP A 150 -23.68 4.77 -10.31
CA TRP A 150 -24.01 6.14 -10.68
C TRP A 150 -22.75 6.81 -11.28
N TRP A 151 -22.91 7.54 -12.38
CA TRP A 151 -21.77 8.09 -13.12
C TRP A 151 -21.05 9.22 -12.37
N TYR A 152 -21.78 10.00 -11.57
CA TYR A 152 -21.25 11.16 -10.86
C TYR A 152 -20.22 10.83 -9.77
N PRO A 153 -20.45 9.86 -8.84
CA PRO A 153 -19.47 9.48 -7.84
C PRO A 153 -18.28 8.78 -8.49
N LEU A 154 -18.52 7.96 -9.52
CA LEU A 154 -17.45 7.27 -10.26
C LEU A 154 -16.49 8.26 -10.94
N LEU A 155 -17.04 9.27 -11.62
CA LEU A 155 -16.24 10.29 -12.30
C LEU A 155 -15.45 11.15 -11.31
N ARG A 156 -16.09 11.54 -10.19
CA ARG A 156 -15.44 12.28 -9.11
C ARG A 156 -14.27 11.49 -8.55
N ASP A 157 -14.49 10.26 -8.13
CA ASP A 157 -13.46 9.45 -7.47
C ASP A 157 -12.31 9.14 -8.44
N SER A 158 -12.63 8.89 -9.73
CA SER A 158 -11.62 8.69 -10.79
C SER A 158 -10.79 9.96 -11.06
N PHE A 159 -11.42 11.13 -11.08
CA PHE A 159 -10.75 12.40 -11.30
C PHE A 159 -9.74 12.72 -10.18
N PHE A 160 -10.18 12.63 -8.92
CA PHE A 160 -9.30 12.88 -7.78
C PHE A 160 -8.17 11.85 -7.69
N TYR A 161 -8.44 10.59 -8.06
CA TYR A 161 -7.41 9.57 -8.10
C TYR A 161 -6.35 9.84 -9.18
N LEU A 162 -6.77 10.26 -10.39
CA LEU A 162 -5.83 10.66 -11.45
C LEU A 162 -5.03 11.91 -11.08
N ALA A 163 -5.66 12.89 -10.42
CA ALA A 163 -4.97 14.09 -9.94
C ALA A 163 -3.88 13.72 -8.91
N ALA A 164 -4.21 12.92 -7.90
CA ALA A 164 -3.25 12.46 -6.91
C ALA A 164 -2.10 11.64 -7.54
N LEU A 165 -2.41 10.77 -8.51
CA LEU A 165 -1.38 10.02 -9.23
C LEU A 165 -0.46 10.95 -10.03
N SER A 166 -1.01 11.98 -10.68
CA SER A 166 -0.22 12.95 -11.43
C SER A 166 0.70 13.79 -10.54
N GLU A 167 0.23 14.21 -9.36
CA GLU A 167 1.06 14.91 -8.38
C GLU A 167 2.23 14.04 -7.93
N VAL A 168 1.97 12.77 -7.59
CA VAL A 168 3.04 11.83 -7.21
C VAL A 168 4.06 11.64 -8.33
N LEU A 169 3.62 11.56 -9.59
CA LEU A 169 4.54 11.42 -10.74
C LEU A 169 5.40 12.67 -10.95
N LEU A 170 4.85 13.87 -10.72
CA LEU A 170 5.60 15.12 -10.81
C LEU A 170 6.64 15.21 -9.69
N ILE A 171 6.28 14.86 -8.46
CA ILE A 171 7.20 14.84 -7.30
C ILE A 171 8.35 13.85 -7.53
N LEU A 172 8.04 12.68 -8.13
CA LEU A 172 9.07 11.70 -8.44
C LEU A 172 9.99 12.11 -9.61
N ALA A 173 9.56 13.03 -10.48
CA ALA A 173 10.35 13.43 -11.64
C ALA A 173 11.63 14.19 -11.27
N ASP A 174 11.60 14.94 -10.16
CA ASP A 174 12.72 15.74 -9.70
C ASP A 174 13.65 14.97 -8.72
N GLU A 175 13.35 13.70 -8.44
CA GLU A 175 14.09 12.77 -7.55
C GLU A 175 14.33 13.27 -6.10
N VAL A 176 13.81 14.45 -5.75
CA VAL A 176 13.91 15.09 -4.45
C VAL A 176 12.51 15.34 -3.92
N VAL A 177 12.23 14.86 -2.71
CA VAL A 177 10.92 15.05 -2.07
C VAL A 177 11.01 16.18 -1.05
N GLU A 178 10.34 17.28 -1.33
CA GLU A 178 10.27 18.44 -0.45
C GLU A 178 9.02 18.41 0.45
N TRP A 179 9.09 19.04 1.62
CA TRP A 179 8.00 19.00 2.60
C TRP A 179 6.70 19.66 2.09
N TYR A 180 6.80 20.67 1.22
CA TYR A 180 5.64 21.36 0.65
C TYR A 180 4.90 20.49 -0.36
N GLU A 181 5.57 19.53 -0.99
CA GLU A 181 4.98 18.57 -1.93
C GLU A 181 4.15 17.53 -1.18
N GLY A 182 4.66 17.07 -0.04
CA GLY A 182 3.88 16.27 0.91
C GLY A 182 2.64 17.00 1.41
N LEU A 183 2.76 18.31 1.67
CA LEU A 183 1.61 19.14 2.06
C LEU A 183 0.60 19.29 0.91
N ALA A 184 1.06 19.42 -0.34
CA ALA A 184 0.19 19.50 -1.51
C ALA A 184 -0.65 18.23 -1.68
N LEU A 185 -0.03 17.05 -1.58
CA LEU A 185 -0.72 15.76 -1.60
C LEU A 185 -1.79 15.65 -0.49
N LEU A 186 -1.46 16.14 0.70
CA LEU A 186 -2.37 16.15 1.84
C LEU A 186 -3.54 17.12 1.62
N ALA A 187 -3.29 18.27 0.98
CA ALA A 187 -4.31 19.22 0.60
C ALA A 187 -5.29 18.64 -0.44
N THR A 188 -4.77 17.92 -1.45
CA THR A 188 -5.60 17.24 -2.46
C THR A 188 -6.48 16.15 -1.83
N TYR A 189 -5.96 15.41 -0.85
CA TYR A 189 -6.75 14.46 -0.05
C TYR A 189 -7.86 15.15 0.77
N CYS A 190 -7.54 16.26 1.46
CA CYS A 190 -8.54 17.03 2.19
C CYS A 190 -9.62 17.63 1.27
N LEU A 191 -9.23 18.11 0.08
CA LEU A 191 -10.15 18.63 -0.93
C LEU A 191 -11.11 17.55 -1.42
N TYR A 192 -10.61 16.33 -1.68
CA TYR A 192 -11.45 15.19 -2.02
C TYR A 192 -12.49 14.91 -0.91
N GLY A 193 -12.07 14.87 0.36
CA GLY A 193 -12.97 14.65 1.49
C GLY A 193 -14.05 15.73 1.63
N LEU A 194 -13.69 17.00 1.38
CA LEU A 194 -14.64 18.12 1.35
C LEU A 194 -15.63 17.97 0.18
N CYS A 195 -15.14 17.72 -1.04
CA CYS A 195 -15.98 17.48 -2.21
C CYS A 195 -16.94 16.29 -2.01
N MET A 196 -16.47 15.21 -1.38
CA MET A 196 -17.31 14.08 -1.02
C MET A 196 -18.41 14.48 -0.05
N ARG A 197 -18.08 15.25 1.00
CA ARG A 197 -19.05 15.73 2.00
C ARG A 197 -20.12 16.65 1.38
N TYR A 198 -19.73 17.56 0.49
CA TYR A 198 -20.68 18.40 -0.23
C TYR A 198 -21.54 17.60 -1.22
N GLY A 199 -20.94 16.62 -1.92
CA GLY A 199 -21.64 15.75 -2.85
C GLY A 199 -22.69 14.84 -2.18
N GLN A 200 -22.39 14.28 -1.00
CA GLN A 200 -23.35 13.46 -0.25
C GLN A 200 -24.55 14.26 0.27
N ARG A 201 -24.32 15.52 0.70
CA ARG A 201 -25.41 16.41 1.13
C ARG A 201 -26.41 16.68 0.00
N LEU A 202 -25.94 16.85 -1.23
CA LEU A 202 -26.81 17.08 -2.39
C LEU A 202 -27.63 15.84 -2.76
N LEU A 203 -27.05 14.63 -2.69
CA LEU A 203 -27.76 13.37 -2.95
C LEU A 203 -28.84 13.08 -1.91
N HIS A 204 -28.61 13.38 -0.63
CA HIS A 204 -29.58 13.17 0.45
C HIS A 204 -30.71 14.21 0.48
N SER A 205 -30.55 15.34 -0.22
CA SER A 205 -31.57 16.41 -0.31
C SER A 205 -32.55 16.21 -1.47
N GLY A 206 -32.27 15.25 -2.37
CA GLY A 206 -33.05 14.98 -3.59
C GLY A 206 -33.81 13.65 -3.59
N GLN A 207 -33.81 12.91 -2.47
CA GLN A 207 -34.70 11.77 -2.19
C GLN A 207 -35.73 12.16 -1.14
#